data_AF-A0A962XN53-F1
#
_entry.id   AF-A0A962XN53-F1
#
_cell.length_a   1.000
_cell.length_b   1.000
_cell.length_c   1.000
_cell.angle_alpha   90.00
_cell.angle_beta   90.00
_cell.angle_gamma   90.00
#
_symmetry.space_group_name_H-M   'P 1'
#
loop_
_entity.id
_entity.type
_entity.pdbx_description
1 polymer ?
#
loop_
_entity_poly.entity_id
_entity_poly.type
_entity_poly.pdbx_seq_one_letter_code
_entity_poly.pdbx_strand_id
1 'polypeptide(L)'
;MHGKPVVSADLNNSSAHASPKIIIPLTINLADRYGLILPAGAEMKPEVARIEFDPDGRIIYNGQDITNKVQTICATQTEHGQPPSDSVASTPETTDDGKDVIKGRYPEDMPTYNN
;
A
#
# COMPACT_ATOMS: atom_id res chain seq x y z
N MET A 1 8.38 50.20 -16.85
CA MET A 1 8.76 48.76 -16.78
C MET A 1 8.52 48.16 -18.16
N HIS A 2 9.56 47.71 -18.86
CA HIS A 2 9.43 47.05 -20.16
C HIS A 2 9.86 45.59 -20.02
N GLY A 3 8.92 44.69 -19.76
CA GLY A 3 9.17 43.25 -19.73
C GLY A 3 9.33 42.72 -21.16
N LYS A 4 10.41 41.96 -21.41
CA LYS A 4 10.57 41.25 -22.68
C LYS A 4 9.58 40.07 -22.73
N PRO A 5 8.93 39.81 -23.88
CA PRO A 5 8.05 38.66 -24.02
C PRO A 5 8.86 37.37 -23.86
N VAL A 6 8.44 36.53 -22.91
CA VAL A 6 8.98 35.19 -22.74
C VAL A 6 8.20 34.23 -23.65
N VAL A 7 8.93 33.44 -24.42
CA VAL A 7 8.35 32.41 -25.30
C VAL A 7 7.74 31.31 -24.43
N SER A 8 6.60 30.75 -24.84
CA SER A 8 5.97 29.63 -24.13
C SER A 8 6.97 28.49 -23.94
N ALA A 9 7.04 27.96 -22.72
CA ALA A 9 7.87 26.79 -22.43
C ALA A 9 7.39 25.62 -23.29
N ASP A 10 8.31 25.03 -24.06
CA ASP A 10 8.07 23.79 -24.77
C ASP A 10 8.10 22.65 -23.76
N LEU A 11 6.92 22.35 -23.20
CA LEU A 11 6.70 21.18 -22.36
C LEU A 11 6.68 19.96 -23.28
N ASN A 12 7.86 19.56 -23.74
CA ASN A 12 8.04 18.29 -24.41
C ASN A 12 7.41 17.22 -23.52
N ASN A 13 6.33 16.65 -24.03
CA ASN A 13 5.42 15.74 -23.36
C ASN A 13 6.24 14.70 -22.59
N SER A 14 6.38 14.91 -21.28
CA SER A 14 7.10 13.98 -20.42
C SER A 14 6.43 12.63 -20.64
N SER A 15 7.16 11.67 -21.20
CA SER A 15 6.68 10.31 -21.44
C SER A 15 5.87 9.89 -20.22
N ALA A 16 4.54 9.76 -20.39
CA ALA A 16 3.68 9.31 -19.32
C ALA A 16 4.28 7.99 -18.83
N HIS A 17 4.78 7.98 -17.60
CA HIS A 17 5.24 6.76 -16.96
C HIS A 17 3.99 5.87 -16.85
N ALA A 18 3.82 4.97 -17.82
CA ALA A 18 2.77 3.97 -17.75
C ALA A 18 3.08 3.11 -16.53
N SER A 19 2.18 3.14 -15.54
CA SER A 19 2.27 2.24 -14.40
C SER A 19 2.39 0.81 -14.92
N PRO A 20 3.30 -0.01 -14.38
CA PRO A 20 3.40 -1.40 -14.82
C PRO A 20 2.13 -2.16 -14.45
N LYS A 21 1.78 -3.15 -15.26
CA LYS A 21 0.73 -4.10 -14.95
C LYS A 21 1.05 -4.85 -13.66
N ILE A 22 0.10 -4.88 -12.73
CA ILE A 22 0.25 -5.61 -11.45
C ILE A 22 -0.39 -6.99 -11.62
N ILE A 23 0.31 -8.07 -11.24
CA ILE A 23 -0.19 -9.45 -11.29
C ILE A 23 -0.15 -10.03 -9.88
N ILE A 24 -1.31 -10.44 -9.38
CA ILE A 24 -1.47 -11.06 -8.06
C ILE A 24 -1.85 -12.54 -8.27
N PRO A 25 -0.93 -13.47 -8.00
CA PRO A 25 -1.24 -14.90 -8.06
C PRO A 25 -2.09 -15.32 -6.86
N LEU A 26 -3.14 -16.08 -7.12
CA LEU A 26 -3.95 -16.73 -6.09
C LEU A 26 -3.49 -18.17 -5.95
N THR A 27 -3.02 -18.52 -4.76
CA THR A 27 -2.56 -19.87 -4.44
C THR A 27 -3.50 -20.54 -3.45
N ILE A 28 -3.57 -21.87 -3.49
CA ILE A 28 -4.28 -22.67 -2.48
C ILE A 28 -3.25 -23.52 -1.76
N ASN A 29 -3.25 -23.51 -0.43
CA ASN A 29 -2.45 -24.47 0.34
C ASN A 29 -3.17 -25.83 0.36
N LEU A 30 -2.71 -26.76 -0.47
CA LEU A 30 -3.29 -28.11 -0.54
C LEU A 30 -2.87 -28.97 0.67
N ALA A 31 -1.71 -28.71 1.27
CA ALA A 31 -1.29 -29.45 2.44
C ALA A 31 -2.24 -29.20 3.62
N ASP A 32 -2.56 -27.93 3.88
CA ASP A 32 -3.54 -27.55 4.91
C ASP A 32 -4.92 -28.11 4.58
N ARG A 33 -5.35 -27.97 3.32
CA ARG A 33 -6.68 -28.42 2.88
C ARG A 33 -6.91 -29.91 3.06
N TYR A 34 -5.87 -30.73 2.87
CA TYR A 34 -5.95 -32.20 2.95
C TYR A 34 -5.28 -32.78 4.20
N GLY A 35 -4.80 -31.95 5.13
CA GLY A 35 -4.11 -32.38 6.35
C GLY A 35 -2.83 -33.17 6.09
N LEU A 36 -2.10 -32.83 5.02
CA LEU A 36 -0.89 -33.54 4.62
C LEU A 36 0.32 -33.01 5.39
N ILE A 37 1.16 -33.91 5.88
CA ILE A 37 2.47 -33.56 6.43
C ILE A 37 3.48 -33.64 5.29
N LEU A 38 4.11 -32.50 4.99
CA LEU A 38 5.10 -32.41 3.93
C LEU A 38 6.52 -32.59 4.49
N PRO A 39 7.44 -33.21 3.73
CA PRO A 39 8.85 -33.22 4.07
C PRO A 39 9.43 -31.80 4.05
N ALA A 40 10.55 -31.59 4.76
CA ALA A 40 11.18 -30.27 4.84
C ALA A 40 11.54 -29.74 3.43
N GLY A 41 11.14 -28.49 3.16
CA GLY A 41 11.37 -27.83 1.88
C GLY A 41 10.38 -28.17 0.77
N ALA A 42 9.41 -29.06 1.00
CA ALA A 42 8.32 -29.29 0.04
C ALA A 42 7.16 -28.33 0.29
N GLU A 43 6.59 -27.80 -0.79
CA GLU A 43 5.40 -26.95 -0.75
C GLU A 43 4.33 -27.48 -1.70
N MET A 44 3.06 -27.33 -1.30
CA MET A 44 1.90 -27.63 -2.14
C MET A 44 0.99 -26.41 -2.24
N LYS A 45 1.53 -25.32 -2.81
CA LYS A 45 0.83 -24.05 -3.03
C LYS A 45 0.73 -23.71 -4.53
N PRO A 46 0.00 -24.51 -5.34
CA PRO A 46 -0.18 -24.19 -6.75
C PRO A 46 -0.91 -22.86 -6.92
N GLU A 47 -0.50 -22.09 -7.91
CA GLU A 47 -1.29 -20.98 -8.44
C GLU A 47 -2.51 -21.54 -9.17
N VAL A 48 -3.70 -21.13 -8.75
CA VAL A 48 -4.98 -21.61 -9.32
C VAL A 48 -5.69 -20.54 -10.14
N ALA A 49 -5.30 -19.29 -9.96
CA ALA A 49 -5.86 -18.13 -10.63
C ALA A 49 -4.91 -16.95 -10.49
N ARG A 50 -5.14 -15.91 -11.29
CA ARG A 50 -4.45 -14.63 -11.15
C ARG A 50 -5.42 -13.46 -11.34
N ILE A 51 -5.17 -12.41 -10.58
CA ILE A 51 -5.81 -11.10 -10.74
C ILE A 51 -4.78 -10.17 -11.37
N GLU A 52 -5.17 -9.48 -12.43
CA GLU A 52 -4.30 -8.56 -13.13
C GLU A 52 -4.92 -7.16 -13.12
N PHE A 53 -4.13 -6.16 -12.78
CA PHE A 53 -4.51 -4.75 -12.87
C PHE A 53 -3.76 -4.13 -14.02
N ASP A 54 -4.48 -3.80 -15.08
CA ASP A 54 -3.92 -3.09 -16.22
C ASP A 54 -3.69 -1.61 -15.89
N PRO A 55 -2.76 -0.92 -16.57
CA PRO A 55 -2.45 0.49 -16.32
C PRO A 55 -3.63 1.44 -16.55
N ASP A 56 -4.62 1.01 -17.35
CA ASP A 56 -5.86 1.73 -17.63
C ASP A 56 -6.94 1.53 -16.56
N GLY A 57 -6.62 0.81 -15.48
CA GLY A 57 -7.52 0.55 -14.35
C GLY A 57 -8.45 -0.64 -14.55
N ARG A 58 -8.33 -1.39 -15.66
CA ARG A 58 -9.08 -2.63 -15.83
C ARG A 58 -8.57 -3.71 -14.88
N ILE A 59 -9.51 -4.47 -14.34
CA ILE A 59 -9.25 -5.60 -13.46
C ILE A 59 -9.62 -6.87 -14.19
N ILE A 60 -8.63 -7.73 -14.44
CA ILE A 60 -8.78 -9.00 -15.14
C ILE A 60 -8.66 -10.14 -14.13
N TYR A 61 -9.61 -11.08 -14.15
CA TYR A 61 -9.55 -12.33 -13.39
C TYR A 61 -9.60 -13.51 -14.36
N ASN A 62 -8.54 -14.32 -14.39
CA ASN A 62 -8.43 -15.48 -15.30
C ASN A 62 -8.73 -15.13 -16.78
N GLY A 63 -8.28 -13.96 -17.23
CA GLY A 63 -8.52 -13.47 -18.60
C GLY A 63 -9.89 -12.82 -18.83
N GLN A 64 -10.77 -12.78 -17.83
CA GLN A 64 -12.05 -12.09 -17.91
C GLN A 64 -11.97 -10.70 -17.26
N ASP A 65 -12.43 -9.66 -17.96
CA ASP A 65 -12.61 -8.33 -17.37
C ASP A 65 -13.76 -8.34 -16.35
N ILE A 66 -13.42 -8.03 -15.09
CA ILE A 66 -14.34 -7.98 -13.95
C ILE A 66 -14.45 -6.57 -13.35
N THR A 67 -13.95 -5.54 -14.03
CA THR A 67 -13.86 -4.15 -13.53
C THR A 67 -15.18 -3.65 -12.94
N ASN A 68 -16.29 -3.83 -13.65
CA ASN A 68 -17.62 -3.38 -13.21
C ASN A 68 -18.13 -4.11 -11.95
N LYS A 69 -17.75 -5.38 -11.77
CA LYS A 69 -18.17 -6.19 -10.60
C LYS A 69 -17.46 -5.71 -9.33
N VAL A 70 -16.17 -5.40 -9.43
CA VAL A 70 -15.37 -4.92 -8.29
C VAL A 70 -15.86 -3.55 -7.82
N GLN A 71 -16.11 -2.63 -8.76
CA GLN A 71 -16.61 -1.28 -8.44
C GLN A 71 -17.93 -1.34 -7.66
N THR A 72 -18.82 -2.26 -8.01
CA THR A 72 -20.11 -2.45 -7.32
C THR A 72 -19.92 -2.88 -5.86
N ILE A 73 -18.97 -3.78 -5.58
CA ILE A 73 -18.69 -4.25 -4.22
C ILE A 73 -18.07 -3.12 -3.38
N CYS A 74 -17.09 -2.40 -3.92
CA CYS A 74 -16.45 -1.29 -3.20
C CYS A 74 -17.44 -0.14 -2.91
N ALA A 75 -18.37 0.15 -3.82
CA ALA A 75 -19.39 1.19 -3.62
C ALA A 75 -20.49 0.77 -2.61
N THR A 76 -20.70 -0.53 -2.41
CA THR A 76 -21.72 -1.03 -1.47
C THR A 76 -21.18 -1.12 -0.03
N GLN A 77 -19.86 -1.14 0.16
CA GLN A 77 -19.23 -1.20 1.48
C GLN A 77 -19.25 0.14 2.25
N THR A 78 -19.84 1.21 1.70
CA THR A 78 -19.94 2.51 2.38
C THR A 78 -20.93 2.50 3.57
N GLU A 79 -21.77 1.47 3.70
CA GLU A 79 -22.80 1.40 4.76
C GLU A 79 -22.35 0.64 6.02
N HIS A 80 -21.23 -0.10 5.98
CA HIS A 80 -20.71 -0.86 7.12
C HIS A 80 -19.19 -0.76 7.23
N GLY A 81 -18.68 0.48 7.25
CA GLY A 81 -17.29 0.72 7.60
C GLY A 81 -16.99 0.14 8.97
N GLN A 82 -16.18 -0.92 9.03
CA GLN A 82 -15.42 -1.20 10.23
C GLN A 82 -14.59 0.05 10.51
N PRO A 83 -14.63 0.63 11.73
CA PRO A 83 -13.81 1.79 12.04
C PRO A 83 -12.37 1.44 11.67
N PRO A 84 -11.61 2.38 11.08
CA PRO A 84 -10.19 2.15 10.80
C PRO A 84 -9.55 1.66 12.09
N SER A 85 -9.08 0.41 12.08
CA SER A 85 -8.25 -0.13 13.17
C SER A 85 -6.84 0.42 12.99
N ASP A 86 -6.72 1.74 12.89
CA ASP A 86 -5.47 2.43 13.11
C ASP A 86 -5.25 2.43 14.61
N SER A 87 -4.51 1.42 15.07
CA SER A 87 -3.79 1.50 16.35
C SER A 87 -2.61 2.46 16.19
N VAL A 88 -2.89 3.70 15.82
CA VAL A 88 -2.06 4.85 16.15
C VAL A 88 -2.98 5.78 16.90
N ALA A 89 -3.25 5.41 18.15
CA ALA A 89 -3.84 6.31 19.11
C ALA A 89 -2.90 7.50 19.27
N SER A 90 -3.17 8.58 18.51
CA SER A 90 -2.74 9.91 18.92
C SER A 90 -3.67 10.28 20.06
N THR A 91 -3.31 9.86 21.29
CA THR A 91 -3.98 10.34 22.49
C THR A 91 -3.83 11.86 22.53
N PRO A 92 -4.93 12.63 22.53
CA PRO A 92 -4.86 14.03 22.91
C PRO A 92 -4.59 14.05 24.41
N GLU A 93 -3.32 14.26 24.76
CA GLU A 93 -2.87 14.43 26.14
C GLU A 93 -3.59 15.64 26.75
N THR A 94 -4.60 15.37 27.56
CA THR A 94 -5.35 16.39 28.29
C THR A 94 -4.78 16.44 29.71
N THR A 95 -3.97 17.48 29.93
CA THR A 95 -3.70 18.19 31.20
C THR A 95 -3.71 17.35 32.48
N ASP A 96 -2.51 17.09 33.02
CA ASP A 96 -2.29 16.85 34.45
C ASP A 96 -1.16 17.79 34.93
N ASP A 97 -1.58 18.85 35.60
CA ASP A 97 -1.00 19.38 36.84
C ASP A 97 0.52 19.29 37.03
N GLY A 98 1.26 20.06 36.23
CA GLY A 98 2.48 20.73 36.68
C GLY A 98 3.70 19.84 36.96
N LYS A 99 4.73 20.10 36.15
CA LYS A 99 6.14 19.69 36.32
C LYS A 99 6.47 18.30 35.80
N ASP A 100 6.36 18.10 34.49
CA ASP A 100 7.28 17.17 33.84
C ASP A 100 7.97 17.85 32.64
N VAL A 101 9.28 18.02 32.79
CA VAL A 101 10.15 18.61 31.76
C VAL A 101 10.54 17.45 30.85
N ILE A 102 9.88 17.31 29.70
CA ILE A 102 10.33 16.39 28.67
C ILE A 102 11.70 16.89 28.17
N LYS A 103 12.77 16.29 28.67
CA LYS A 103 14.11 16.44 28.09
C LYS A 103 14.11 15.72 26.75
N GLY A 104 13.91 16.48 25.68
CA GLY A 104 14.19 15.99 24.33
C GLY A 104 15.66 15.62 24.23
N ARG A 105 15.97 14.33 24.09
CA ARG A 105 17.29 13.90 23.63
C ARG A 105 17.33 14.08 22.12
N TYR A 106 17.96 15.17 21.70
CA TYR A 106 18.38 15.34 20.32
C TYR A 106 19.58 14.40 20.05
N PRO A 107 19.82 14.00 18.79
CA PRO A 107 20.81 12.96 18.44
C PRO A 107 22.26 13.29 18.81
N GLU A 108 22.54 14.52 19.23
CA GLU A 108 23.81 14.99 19.80
C GLU A 108 24.13 14.37 21.19
N ASP A 109 23.18 13.70 21.85
CA ASP A 109 23.39 13.01 23.14
C ASP A 109 23.95 11.57 23.02
N MET A 110 24.35 11.12 21.82
CA MET A 110 25.03 9.84 21.68
C MET A 110 26.51 9.95 22.11
N PRO A 111 26.99 9.13 23.07
CA PRO A 111 28.40 9.06 23.36
C PRO A 111 29.13 8.54 22.12
N THR A 112 30.05 9.34 21.57
CA THR A 112 30.98 8.88 20.54
C THR A 112 31.86 7.80 21.17
N TYR A 113 31.74 6.57 20.67
CA TYR A 113 32.63 5.48 21.03
C TYR A 113 34.01 5.78 20.42
N ASN A 114 34.99 6.13 21.26
CA ASN A 114 36.39 6.14 20.85
C ASN A 114 36.96 4.72 21.01
N ASN A 115 37.67 4.28 19.96
CA ASN A 115 38.52 3.08 19.95
C ASN A 115 39.61 3.14 21.02
#